data_AF-A0A2B4RG81-F1
#
_entry.id   AF-A0A2B4RG81-F1
#
_cell.length_a   1.000
_cell.length_b   1.000
_cell.length_c   1.000
_cell.angle_alpha   90.00
_cell.angle_beta   90.00
_cell.angle_gamma   90.00
#
_symmetry.space_group_name_H-M   'P 1'
#
loop_
_entity.id
_entity.type
_entity.pdbx_description
1 polymer ?
#
loop_
_entity_poly.entity_id
_entity_poly.type
_entity_poly.pdbx_seq_one_letter_code
_entity_poly.pdbx_strand_id
1 'polypeptide(L)'
;MTSAQVVERSKLQEYYDGGIKTCGSDNTEKIAVAAEETGQTIDQVKKWIGNARQKEKISSGVQAAPKPIKIPTDSRGSHSYNMFCSEYFKSAKNCAELYRRAYEYWGKTISGVYTIDPDGKGAFDVYCDQTTAGGGWKVIQKRQNGSVDFNRTWDD
;
A
#
# COMPACT_ATOMS: atom_id res chain seq x y z
N MET A 1 27.84 21.33 -0.10
CA MET A 1 27.76 19.85 0.03
C MET A 1 29.18 19.34 -0.09
N THR A 2 29.69 18.66 0.93
CA THR A 2 31.09 18.21 0.99
C THR A 2 31.28 16.96 0.14
N SER A 3 32.47 16.80 -0.44
CA SER A 3 32.84 15.72 -1.35
C SER A 3 32.62 14.31 -0.78
N ALA A 4 32.66 14.16 0.55
CA ALA A 4 32.35 12.90 1.25
C ALA A 4 30.88 12.45 1.09
N GLN A 5 29.92 13.39 1.13
CA GLN A 5 28.49 13.08 1.04
C GLN A 5 28.07 12.58 -0.36
N VAL A 6 28.83 12.91 -1.39
CA VAL A 6 28.57 12.47 -2.77
C VAL A 6 29.05 11.03 -2.99
N VAL A 7 30.19 10.66 -2.40
CA VAL A 7 30.77 9.30 -2.46
C VAL A 7 29.97 8.30 -1.60
N GLU A 8 29.45 8.73 -0.45
CA GLU A 8 28.61 7.89 0.41
C GLU A 8 27.27 7.50 -0.25
N ARG A 9 26.73 8.38 -1.10
CA ARG A 9 25.45 8.16 -1.79
C ARG A 9 25.57 7.20 -2.98
N SER A 10 26.75 7.11 -3.61
CA SER A 10 26.96 6.19 -4.74
C SER A 10 27.03 4.73 -4.29
N LYS A 11 27.66 4.46 -3.14
CA LYS A 11 27.82 3.10 -2.64
C LYS A 11 26.49 2.45 -2.20
N LEU A 12 25.60 3.21 -1.57
CA LEU A 12 24.24 2.73 -1.26
C LEU A 12 23.40 2.44 -2.51
N GLN A 13 23.63 3.17 -3.61
CA GLN A 13 22.95 2.91 -4.87
C GLN A 13 23.41 1.59 -5.52
N GLU A 14 24.70 1.27 -5.45
CA GLU A 14 25.22 -0.02 -5.92
C GLU A 14 24.58 -1.21 -5.17
N TYR A 15 24.47 -1.12 -3.85
CA TYR A 15 23.76 -2.12 -3.03
C TYR A 15 22.28 -2.24 -3.39
N TYR A 16 21.63 -1.11 -3.67
CA TYR A 16 20.23 -1.06 -4.06
C TYR A 16 19.98 -1.72 -5.42
N ASP A 17 20.83 -1.42 -6.41
CA ASP A 17 20.80 -1.99 -7.74
C ASP A 17 21.15 -3.49 -7.72
N GLY A 18 22.01 -3.90 -6.77
CA GLY A 18 22.35 -5.29 -6.44
C GLY A 18 21.27 -6.08 -5.69
N GLY A 19 20.11 -5.48 -5.42
CA GLY A 19 18.91 -6.19 -4.97
C GLY A 19 18.42 -5.88 -3.55
N ILE A 20 19.03 -4.95 -2.81
CA ILE A 20 18.52 -4.52 -1.49
C ILE A 20 17.35 -3.54 -1.66
N LYS A 21 16.23 -4.03 -2.21
CA LYS A 21 15.02 -3.21 -2.46
C LYS A 21 13.98 -3.30 -1.34
N THR A 22 14.17 -4.22 -0.39
CA THR A 22 13.30 -4.44 0.77
C THR A 22 14.10 -4.43 2.07
N CYS A 23 13.41 -4.17 3.19
CA CYS A 23 13.97 -4.30 4.54
C CYS A 23 13.54 -5.61 5.21
N GLY A 24 13.25 -6.64 4.39
CA GLY A 24 12.83 -7.96 4.86
C GLY A 24 13.97 -8.73 5.51
N SER A 25 13.64 -9.89 6.09
CA SER A 25 14.61 -10.77 6.76
C SER A 25 15.75 -11.18 5.82
N ASP A 26 15.44 -11.39 4.54
CA ASP A 26 16.33 -11.72 3.42
C ASP A 26 17.44 -10.69 3.16
N ASN A 27 17.21 -9.44 3.54
CA ASN A 27 18.15 -8.34 3.31
C ASN A 27 18.83 -7.85 4.60
N THR A 28 18.56 -8.46 5.75
CA THR A 28 19.06 -8.00 7.06
C THR A 28 20.58 -7.95 7.12
N GLU A 29 21.24 -9.04 6.70
CA GLU A 29 22.72 -9.13 6.70
C GLU A 29 23.34 -8.14 5.73
N LYS A 30 22.77 -8.01 4.53
CA LYS A 30 23.25 -7.07 3.49
C LYS A 30 23.10 -5.61 3.92
N ILE A 31 22.02 -5.28 4.62
CA ILE A 31 21.81 -3.94 5.20
C ILE A 31 22.83 -3.66 6.31
N ALA A 32 23.17 -4.65 7.13
CA ALA A 32 24.19 -4.50 8.16
C ALA A 32 25.58 -4.25 7.55
N VAL A 33 25.96 -5.01 6.52
CA VAL A 33 27.21 -4.79 5.78
C VAL A 33 27.23 -3.40 5.13
N ALA A 34 26.15 -2.99 4.46
CA ALA A 34 26.05 -1.66 3.87
C ALA A 34 26.14 -0.53 4.92
N ALA A 35 25.58 -0.73 6.11
CA ALA A 35 25.66 0.22 7.22
C ALA A 35 27.10 0.37 7.72
N GLU A 36 27.80 -0.74 7.96
CA GLU A 36 29.21 -0.75 8.38
C GLU A 36 30.12 -0.08 7.35
N GLU A 37 29.98 -0.44 6.07
CA GLU A 37 30.84 0.09 5.00
C GLU A 37 30.60 1.55 4.66
N THR A 38 29.39 2.07 4.93
CA THR A 38 29.05 3.48 4.68
C THR A 38 29.17 4.34 5.93
N GLY A 39 29.54 3.75 7.08
CA GLY A 39 29.58 4.44 8.36
C GLY A 39 28.21 4.96 8.83
N GLN A 40 27.11 4.42 8.29
CA GLN A 40 25.75 4.80 8.63
C GLN A 40 25.14 3.82 9.64
N THR A 41 24.11 4.26 10.35
CA THR A 41 23.30 3.34 11.16
C THR A 41 22.38 2.52 10.27
N ILE A 42 22.02 1.32 10.72
CA ILE A 42 21.04 0.45 10.04
C ILE A 42 19.75 1.20 9.73
N ASP A 43 19.29 2.08 10.63
CA ASP A 43 18.07 2.88 10.43
C ASP A 43 18.23 3.95 9.34
N GLN A 44 19.40 4.58 9.25
CA GLN A 44 19.71 5.52 8.16
C GLN A 44 19.71 4.82 6.81
N VAL A 45 20.30 3.62 6.73
CA VAL A 45 20.29 2.80 5.50
C VAL A 45 18.88 2.37 5.13
N LYS A 46 18.09 1.85 6.08
CA LYS A 46 16.68 1.48 5.85
C LYS A 46 15.84 2.66 5.35
N LYS A 47 16.03 3.84 5.94
CA LYS A 47 15.36 5.08 5.54
C LYS A 47 15.75 5.49 4.11
N TRP A 48 17.04 5.37 3.78
CA TRP A 48 17.54 5.65 2.45
C TRP A 48 16.94 4.72 1.39
N ILE A 49 16.93 3.40 1.64
CA ILE A 49 16.32 2.39 0.75
C ILE A 49 14.85 2.70 0.49
N GLY A 50 14.11 3.09 1.53
CA GLY A 50 12.71 3.50 1.41
C GLY A 50 12.52 4.72 0.49
N ASN A 51 13.38 5.73 0.62
CA ASN A 51 13.35 6.93 -0.21
C ASN A 51 13.77 6.65 -1.65
N ALA A 52 14.79 5.81 -1.87
CA ALA A 52 15.25 5.40 -3.20
C ALA A 52 14.14 4.67 -3.97
N ARG A 53 13.47 3.72 -3.32
CA ARG A 53 12.31 3.01 -3.89
C ARG A 53 11.16 3.95 -4.24
N GLN A 54 10.88 4.94 -3.39
CA GLN A 54 9.84 5.91 -3.66
C GLN A 54 10.20 6.78 -4.88
N LYS A 55 11.48 7.14 -5.03
CA LYS A 55 12.01 7.88 -6.17
C LYS A 55 11.89 7.07 -7.47
N GLU A 56 12.22 5.77 -7.47
CA GLU A 56 12.03 4.87 -8.62
C GLU A 56 10.56 4.81 -9.07
N LYS A 57 9.63 4.67 -8.11
CA LYS A 57 8.18 4.64 -8.40
C LYS A 57 7.67 5.94 -9.02
N ILE A 58 8.19 7.08 -8.57
CA ILE A 58 7.83 8.40 -9.13
C ILE A 58 8.40 8.55 -10.54
N SER A 59 9.63 8.09 -10.79
CA SER A 59 10.25 8.16 -12.13
C SER A 59 9.65 7.18 -13.14
N SER A 60 9.10 6.04 -12.69
CA SER A 60 8.52 5.02 -13.57
C SER A 60 7.10 5.34 -14.03
N GLY A 61 6.52 6.49 -13.64
CA GLY A 61 5.17 6.91 -14.04
C GLY A 61 4.04 6.00 -13.56
N VAL A 62 4.35 4.99 -12.74
CA VAL A 62 3.35 4.13 -12.09
C VAL A 62 2.71 5.01 -11.03
N GLN A 63 1.50 5.51 -11.31
CA GLN A 63 0.66 6.10 -10.27
C GLN A 63 0.59 5.07 -9.16
N ALA A 64 1.17 5.42 -8.00
CA ALA A 64 1.05 4.58 -6.83
C ALA A 64 -0.44 4.31 -6.67
N ALA A 65 -0.82 3.02 -6.66
CA ALA A 65 -2.15 2.62 -6.22
C ALA A 65 -2.47 3.48 -4.99
N PRO A 66 -3.64 4.14 -4.95
CA PRO A 66 -3.97 5.05 -3.87
C PRO A 66 -3.62 4.34 -2.57
N LYS A 67 -2.72 4.94 -1.78
CA LYS A 67 -2.22 4.31 -0.55
C LYS A 67 -3.44 3.77 0.18
N PRO A 68 -3.42 2.50 0.66
CA PRO A 68 -4.50 2.00 1.48
C PRO A 68 -4.77 3.06 2.54
N ILE A 69 -6.02 3.53 2.61
CA ILE A 69 -6.41 4.56 3.58
C ILE A 69 -5.94 4.04 4.94
N LYS A 70 -5.01 4.76 5.57
CA LYS A 70 -4.60 4.47 6.94
C LYS A 70 -5.81 4.78 7.80
N ILE A 71 -6.59 3.76 8.15
CA ILE A 71 -7.65 3.91 9.14
C ILE A 71 -6.96 4.36 10.44
N PRO A 72 -7.50 5.37 11.14
CA PRO A 72 -6.96 5.76 12.44
C PRO A 72 -6.99 4.55 13.35
N THR A 73 -5.82 3.97 13.62
CA THR A 73 -5.64 3.00 14.69
C THR A 73 -5.95 3.75 15.97
N ASP A 74 -7.04 3.39 16.65
CA ASP A 74 -7.17 3.86 18.01
C ASP A 74 -5.95 3.39 18.80
N SER A 75 -5.60 4.17 19.81
CA SER A 75 -4.40 4.06 20.61
C SER A 75 -4.36 2.84 21.52
N ARG A 76 -5.14 1.78 21.26
CA ARG A 76 -5.00 0.49 21.96
C ARG A 76 -4.24 -0.47 21.07
N GLY A 77 -2.93 -0.47 21.29
CA GLY A 77 -1.95 -1.30 20.60
C GLY A 77 -2.46 -2.72 20.36
N SER A 78 -2.69 -3.04 19.10
CA SER A 78 -2.37 -4.34 18.55
C SER A 78 -1.55 -4.07 17.31
N HIS A 79 -0.36 -4.65 17.32
CA HIS A 79 0.57 -4.77 16.22
C HIS A 79 -0.20 -4.90 14.90
N SER A 80 0.14 -4.05 13.92
CA SER A 80 0.55 -4.34 12.53
C SER A 80 0.23 -5.70 11.85
N TYR A 81 -0.61 -6.56 12.42
CA TYR A 81 -1.28 -7.66 11.78
C TYR A 81 -2.43 -7.06 10.99
N ASN A 82 -2.07 -6.68 9.76
CA ASN A 82 -2.92 -6.42 8.62
C ASN A 82 -4.42 -6.53 8.92
N MET A 83 -5.06 -5.38 8.93
CA MET A 83 -6.51 -5.24 8.71
C MET A 83 -6.97 -5.96 7.42
N PHE A 84 -6.04 -6.22 6.50
CA PHE A 84 -6.16 -7.09 5.31
C PHE A 84 -6.01 -8.61 5.58
N CYS A 85 -5.56 -9.01 6.78
CA CYS A 85 -5.29 -10.40 7.15
C CYS A 85 -6.33 -11.02 8.09
N SER A 86 -7.30 -10.27 8.63
CA SER A 86 -8.37 -10.92 9.36
C SER A 86 -9.24 -11.70 8.37
N GLU A 87 -9.42 -13.00 8.64
CA GLU A 87 -10.40 -13.88 7.95
C GLU A 87 -11.81 -13.25 7.91
N TYR A 88 -12.05 -12.32 8.83
CA TYR A 88 -13.27 -11.55 8.99
C TYR A 88 -13.60 -10.60 7.82
N PHE A 89 -12.60 -10.04 7.13
CA PHE A 89 -12.84 -9.16 5.96
C PHE A 89 -12.41 -9.78 4.63
N LYS A 90 -11.50 -10.77 4.64
CA LYS A 90 -11.05 -11.51 3.45
C LYS A 90 -12.15 -12.23 2.67
N SER A 91 -13.26 -12.54 3.33
CA SER A 91 -14.35 -13.37 2.80
C SER A 91 -15.63 -12.59 2.48
N ALA A 92 -15.58 -11.25 2.49
CA ALA A 92 -16.78 -10.47 2.27
C ALA A 92 -17.23 -10.59 0.81
N LYS A 93 -18.52 -10.92 0.61
CA LYS A 93 -19.10 -11.15 -0.71
C LYS A 93 -19.41 -9.86 -1.45
N ASN A 94 -19.67 -8.78 -0.72
CA ASN A 94 -20.05 -7.49 -1.27
C ASN A 94 -19.84 -6.33 -0.29
N CYS A 95 -19.99 -5.10 -0.78
CA CYS A 95 -19.83 -3.88 0.01
C CYS A 95 -20.84 -3.73 1.15
N ALA A 96 -22.06 -4.27 1.03
CA ALA A 96 -23.07 -4.24 2.09
C ALA A 96 -22.69 -5.14 3.27
N GLU A 97 -22.11 -6.31 2.97
CA GLU A 97 -21.56 -7.18 4.01
C GLU A 97 -20.38 -6.52 4.73
N LEU A 98 -19.49 -5.88 3.97
CA LEU A 98 -18.40 -5.07 4.55
C LEU A 98 -18.94 -3.94 5.44
N TYR A 99 -19.99 -3.25 5.01
CA TYR A 99 -20.65 -2.19 5.78
C TYR A 99 -21.10 -2.71 7.14
N ARG A 100 -21.90 -3.78 7.15
CA ARG A 100 -22.46 -4.37 8.36
C ARG A 100 -21.34 -4.84 9.30
N ARG A 101 -20.38 -5.61 8.78
CA ARG A 101 -19.24 -6.14 9.54
C ARG A 101 -18.42 -5.01 10.17
N ALA A 102 -18.11 -3.96 9.41
CA ALA A 102 -17.35 -2.82 9.91
C ALA A 102 -18.14 -2.03 10.97
N TYR A 103 -19.44 -1.81 10.76
CA TYR A 103 -20.27 -1.09 11.71
C TYR A 103 -20.44 -1.87 13.02
N GLU A 104 -20.64 -3.19 12.96
CA GLU A 104 -20.76 -4.05 14.14
C GLU A 104 -19.46 -4.09 14.97
N TYR A 105 -18.30 -4.18 14.31
CA TYR A 105 -17.02 -4.31 15.01
C TYR A 105 -16.45 -2.97 15.49
N TRP A 106 -16.60 -1.90 14.72
CA TRP A 106 -15.94 -0.61 14.98
C TRP A 106 -16.90 0.54 15.24
N GLY A 107 -18.21 0.34 15.10
CA GLY A 107 -19.22 1.39 15.24
C GLY A 107 -19.14 2.47 14.14
N LYS A 108 -18.33 2.25 13.10
CA LYS A 108 -18.10 3.21 12.01
C LYS A 108 -17.72 2.49 10.72
N THR A 109 -17.99 3.17 9.61
CA THR A 109 -17.64 2.70 8.26
C THR A 109 -16.85 3.78 7.52
N ILE A 110 -16.07 3.36 6.52
CA ILE A 110 -15.24 4.25 5.71
C ILE A 110 -15.42 3.87 4.25
N SER A 111 -15.62 4.85 3.37
CA SER A 111 -15.63 4.61 1.93
C SER A 111 -14.21 4.41 1.41
N GLY A 112 -14.01 3.45 0.51
CA GLY A 112 -12.67 3.11 0.05
C GLY A 112 -12.63 1.90 -0.88
N VAL A 113 -11.42 1.51 -1.27
CA VAL A 113 -11.20 0.28 -2.04
C VAL A 113 -11.10 -0.90 -1.09
N TYR A 114 -11.89 -1.94 -1.36
CA TYR A 114 -11.94 -3.18 -0.62
C TYR A 114 -11.88 -4.37 -1.56
N THR A 115 -11.27 -5.45 -1.12
CA THR A 115 -11.31 -6.73 -1.82
C THR A 115 -12.58 -7.48 -1.43
N ILE A 116 -13.33 -7.96 -2.41
CA ILE A 116 -14.52 -8.82 -2.20
C ILE A 116 -14.40 -10.09 -3.02
N ASP A 117 -15.05 -11.16 -2.55
CA ASP A 117 -15.16 -12.44 -3.26
C ASP A 117 -16.63 -12.88 -3.31
N PRO A 118 -17.40 -12.41 -4.32
CA PRO A 118 -18.84 -12.63 -4.37
C PRO A 118 -19.24 -14.09 -4.53
N ASP A 119 -18.46 -14.86 -5.29
CA ASP A 119 -18.79 -16.22 -5.71
C ASP A 119 -17.79 -17.29 -5.23
N GLY A 120 -16.73 -16.90 -4.51
CA GLY A 120 -15.71 -17.81 -4.02
C GLY A 120 -14.73 -18.28 -5.11
N LYS A 121 -14.82 -17.74 -6.33
CA LYS A 121 -14.00 -18.16 -7.47
C LYS A 121 -12.86 -17.20 -7.77
N GLY A 122 -12.84 -16.04 -7.12
CA GLY A 122 -11.80 -15.06 -7.32
C GLY A 122 -12.12 -13.76 -6.63
N ALA A 123 -11.27 -13.37 -5.69
CA ALA A 123 -11.36 -12.10 -5.02
C ALA A 123 -10.85 -10.96 -5.93
N PHE A 124 -11.53 -9.82 -5.92
CA PHE A 124 -11.12 -8.64 -6.69
C PHE A 124 -11.45 -7.34 -5.95
N ASP A 125 -10.73 -6.28 -6.31
CA ASP A 125 -10.85 -4.97 -5.68
C ASP A 125 -12.02 -4.16 -6.27
N VAL A 126 -12.80 -3.56 -5.38
CA VAL A 126 -13.93 -2.69 -5.71
C VAL A 126 -13.90 -1.45 -4.85
N TYR A 127 -14.43 -0.34 -5.36
CA TYR A 127 -14.71 0.81 -4.51
C TYR A 127 -16.07 0.63 -3.82
N CYS A 128 -16.08 0.61 -2.50
CA CYS A 128 -17.28 0.62 -1.68
C CYS A 128 -17.56 2.03 -1.17
N ASP A 129 -18.73 2.57 -1.50
CA ASP A 129 -19.28 3.76 -0.85
C ASP A 129 -20.09 3.32 0.38
N GLN A 130 -19.50 3.57 1.55
CA GLN A 130 -20.04 3.22 2.86
C GLN A 130 -20.71 4.40 3.56
N THR A 131 -20.91 5.51 2.85
CA THR A 131 -21.36 6.79 3.42
C THR A 131 -22.64 7.30 2.79
N THR A 132 -22.74 7.22 1.46
CA THR A 132 -23.89 7.74 0.72
C THR A 132 -25.11 6.86 0.93
N ALA A 133 -26.27 7.48 1.19
CA ALA A 133 -27.57 6.80 1.25
C ALA A 133 -27.56 5.50 2.10
N GLY A 134 -26.94 5.54 3.28
CA GLY A 134 -26.89 4.39 4.20
C GLY A 134 -25.74 3.40 3.96
N GLY A 135 -24.88 3.66 2.97
CA GLY A 135 -23.69 2.85 2.70
C GLY A 135 -23.98 1.48 2.09
N GLY A 136 -22.95 0.64 1.99
CA GLY A 136 -23.03 -0.70 1.40
C GLY A 136 -22.98 -0.73 -0.13
N TRP A 137 -22.72 0.40 -0.79
CA TRP A 137 -22.79 0.51 -2.23
C TRP A 137 -21.50 0.03 -2.90
N LYS A 138 -21.62 -0.88 -3.86
CA LYS A 138 -20.56 -1.20 -4.82
C LYS A 138 -20.61 -0.21 -5.97
N VAL A 139 -19.54 0.56 -6.15
CA VAL A 139 -19.43 1.48 -7.29
C VAL A 139 -18.95 0.70 -8.50
N ILE A 140 -19.78 0.62 -9.55
CA ILE A 140 -19.45 -0.07 -10.81
C ILE A 140 -18.93 0.88 -11.89
N GLN A 141 -19.26 2.16 -11.81
CA GLN A 141 -18.79 3.18 -12.75
C GLN A 141 -18.79 4.55 -12.05
N LYS A 142 -17.73 5.35 -12.25
CA LYS A 142 -17.59 6.68 -11.66
C LYS A 142 -16.86 7.62 -12.62
N ARG A 143 -17.35 8.84 -12.77
CA ARG A 143 -16.70 9.94 -13.49
C ARG A 143 -16.62 11.16 -12.59
N GLN A 144 -15.46 11.83 -12.58
CA GLN A 144 -15.26 13.03 -11.74
C GLN A 144 -14.52 14.17 -12.45
N ASN A 145 -13.56 13.86 -13.33
CA ASN A 145 -12.66 14.87 -13.89
C ASN A 145 -12.18 14.57 -15.33
N GLY A 146 -12.75 13.56 -15.99
CA GLY A 146 -12.37 13.20 -17.36
C GLY A 146 -10.96 12.61 -17.53
N SER A 147 -10.28 12.21 -16.45
CA SER A 147 -8.91 11.66 -16.53
C SER A 147 -8.80 10.29 -17.22
N VAL A 148 -9.92 9.62 -17.48
CA VAL A 148 -9.95 8.30 -18.12
C VAL A 148 -10.90 8.39 -19.31
N ASP A 149 -10.44 7.93 -20.47
CA ASP A 149 -11.29 7.75 -21.64
C ASP A 149 -12.14 6.48 -21.49
N PHE A 150 -13.43 6.63 -21.79
CA PHE A 150 -14.43 5.58 -21.75
C PHE A 150 -14.89 5.19 -23.16
N ASN A 151 -14.45 5.88 -24.21
CA ASN A 151 -14.67 5.48 -25.58
C ASN A 151 -13.68 4.37 -25.95
N ARG A 152 -13.97 3.17 -25.47
CA ARG A 152 -13.10 1.99 -25.62
C ARG A 152 -13.72 0.95 -26.55
N THR A 153 -12.91 -0.04 -26.92
CA THR A 153 -13.37 -1.14 -27.77
C THR A 153 -14.18 -2.15 -26.95
N TRP A 154 -14.80 -3.12 -27.62
CA TRP A 154 -15.62 -4.13 -26.95
C TRP A 154 -14.84 -5.02 -25.97
N ASP A 155 -13.55 -5.23 -26.23
CA ASP A 155 -12.69 -6.10 -25.43
C ASP A 155 -12.09 -5.40 -24.18
N ASP A 156 -12.38 -4.12 -23.99
CA ASP A 156 -11.94 -3.28 -22.85
C ASP A 156 -13.02 -3.11 -21.77
#